data_AF-A0A8T5JCY6-F1
#
_entry.id   AF-A0A8T5JCY6-F1
#
_cell.length_a   1.000
_cell.length_b   1.000
_cell.length_c   1.000
_cell.angle_alpha   90.00
_cell.angle_beta   90.00
_cell.angle_gamma   90.00
#
_symmetry.space_group_name_H-M   'P 1'
#
loop_
_entity.id
_entity.type
_entity.pdbx_description
1 polymer ?
#
loop_
_entity_poly.entity_id
_entity_poly.type
_entity_poly.pdbx_seq_one_letter_code
_entity_poly.pdbx_strand_id
1 'polypeptide(L)'
;MSKLMTRERGVQFTIGFLVGKFFGALVSTYPLFGLYFEDSNFGDIVLNEFVNYLWAFNAYHYALAIICGLFIVIWQSDDMFD
;
A
#
# COMPACT_ATOMS: atom_id res chain seq x y z
N MET A 1 23.24 3.96 19.08
CA MET A 1 21.85 4.06 18.57
C MET A 1 21.67 2.89 17.60
N SER A 2 20.63 2.07 17.77
CA SER A 2 20.41 0.89 16.90
C SER A 2 20.38 1.32 15.43
N LYS A 3 21.15 0.66 14.55
CA LYS A 3 21.19 0.94 13.10
C LYS A 3 19.80 0.80 12.43
N LEU A 4 18.83 0.17 13.11
CA LEU A 4 17.46 -0.01 12.64
C LEU A 4 16.56 1.23 12.77
N MET A 5 16.87 2.16 13.68
CA MET A 5 16.05 3.36 13.91
C MET A 5 16.76 4.63 13.44
N THR A 6 17.08 4.70 12.15
CA THR A 6 17.52 5.93 11.50
C THR A 6 16.35 6.61 10.81
N ARG A 7 16.46 7.93 10.57
CA ARG A 7 15.48 8.71 9.81
C ARG A 7 15.26 8.11 8.41
N GLU A 8 16.32 7.64 7.78
CA GLU A 8 16.28 7.01 6.46
C GLU A 8 15.43 5.74 6.46
N ARG A 9 15.60 4.86 7.46
CA ARG A 9 14.75 3.67 7.63
C ARG A 9 13.29 4.03 7.88
N GLY A 10 13.03 5.10 8.64
CA GLY A 10 11.67 5.63 8.83
C GLY A 10 11.02 6.10 7.52
N VAL A 11 11.77 6.77 6.65
CA VAL A 11 11.30 7.22 5.32
C VAL A 11 11.04 6.01 4.42
N GLN A 12 11.97 5.06 4.36
CA GLN A 12 11.82 3.81 3.59
C GLN A 12 10.57 3.03 4.02
N PHE A 13 10.37 2.87 5.33
CA PHE A 13 9.18 2.23 5.89
C PHE A 13 7.92 2.95 5.44
N THR A 14 7.90 4.28 5.55
CA THR A 14 6.73 5.10 5.19
C THR A 14 6.40 4.96 3.70
N ILE A 15 7.41 4.95 2.82
CA ILE A 15 7.20 4.73 1.38
C ILE A 15 6.60 3.34 1.14
N GLY A 16 7.18 2.28 1.73
CA GLY A 16 6.64 0.93 1.58
C GLY A 16 5.23 0.80 2.15
N PHE A 17 4.93 1.49 3.25
CA PHE A 17 3.61 1.56 3.85
C PHE A 17 2.59 2.19 2.89
N LEU A 18 2.93 3.33 2.28
CA LEU A 18 2.05 3.99 1.31
C LEU A 18 1.80 3.11 0.08
N VAL A 19 2.84 2.43 -0.41
CA VAL A 19 2.73 1.48 -1.53
C VAL A 19 1.80 0.32 -1.17
N GLY A 20 1.98 -0.31 -0.01
CA GLY A 20 1.12 -1.40 0.43
C GLY A 20 -0.33 -0.96 0.65
N LYS A 21 -0.55 0.26 1.18
CA LYS A 21 -1.89 0.84 1.32
C LYS A 21 -2.56 1.05 -0.05
N PHE A 22 -1.81 1.57 -1.02
CA PHE A 22 -2.27 1.76 -2.39
C PHE A 22 -2.66 0.43 -3.06
N PHE A 23 -1.79 -0.58 -2.96
CA PHE A 23 -2.09 -1.92 -3.48
C PHE A 23 -3.30 -2.56 -2.81
N GLY A 24 -3.46 -2.40 -1.50
CA GLY A 24 -4.63 -2.90 -0.78
C GLY A 24 -5.92 -2.29 -1.32
N ALA A 25 -5.94 -0.97 -1.54
CA ALA A 25 -7.09 -0.30 -2.14
C ALA A 25 -7.34 -0.76 -3.59
N LEU A 26 -6.28 -0.95 -4.38
CA LEU A 26 -6.40 -1.42 -5.76
C LEU A 26 -6.99 -2.83 -5.85
N VAL A 27 -6.52 -3.76 -5.01
CA VAL A 27 -7.05 -5.13 -4.94
C VAL A 27 -8.51 -5.13 -4.49
N SER A 28 -8.88 -4.30 -3.51
CA SER A 28 -10.27 -4.17 -3.05
C SER A 28 -11.20 -3.55 -4.11
N THR A 29 -10.65 -2.72 -4.99
CA THR A 29 -11.40 -2.13 -6.12
C THR A 29 -11.50 -3.09 -7.31
N TYR A 30 -10.61 -4.09 -7.40
CA TYR A 30 -10.52 -5.00 -8.54
C TYR A 30 -11.84 -5.63 -9.00
N PRO A 31 -12.74 -6.11 -8.09
CA PRO A 31 -14.03 -6.67 -8.49
C PRO A 31 -14.92 -5.70 -9.29
N LEU A 32 -14.74 -4.39 -9.12
CA LEU A 32 -15.51 -3.35 -9.81
C LEU A 32 -14.96 -3.03 -11.20
N PHE A 33 -13.71 -3.41 -11.51
CA PHE A 33 -13.18 -3.23 -12.87
C PHE A 33 -13.93 -4.07 -13.90
N GLY A 34 -14.50 -5.21 -13.51
CA GLY A 34 -15.38 -5.98 -14.42
C GLY A 34 -16.55 -5.15 -14.95
N LEU A 35 -17.16 -4.35 -14.08
CA LEU A 35 -18.26 -3.45 -14.43
C LEU A 35 -17.79 -2.23 -15.24
N TYR A 36 -16.56 -1.77 -15.01
CA TYR A 36 -15.95 -0.68 -15.80
C TYR A 36 -15.79 -1.03 -17.28
N PHE A 37 -15.53 -2.30 -17.61
CA PHE A 37 -15.41 -2.73 -19.01
C PHE A 37 -16.75 -2.92 -19.71
N GLU A 38 -17.85 -3.03 -18.95
CA GLU A 38 -19.20 -3.23 -19.47
C GLU A 38 -19.93 -1.90 -19.74
N ASP A 39 -19.66 -0.86 -18.95
CA ASP A 39 -20.25 0.47 -19.13
C ASP A 39 -19.22 1.58 -18.84
N SER A 40 -18.93 2.41 -19.84
CA SER A 40 -17.94 3.49 -19.74
C SER A 40 -18.32 4.59 -18.75
N ASN A 41 -19.60 4.67 -18.35
CA ASN A 41 -20.07 5.58 -17.30
C ASN A 41 -19.77 5.10 -15.87
N PHE A 42 -19.24 3.89 -15.68
CA PHE A 42 -18.89 3.37 -14.36
C PHE A 42 -17.52 3.85 -13.83
N GLY A 43 -16.73 4.56 -14.64
CA GLY A 43 -15.39 5.03 -14.24
C GLY A 43 -15.38 5.89 -12.98
N ASP A 44 -16.33 6.81 -12.85
CA ASP A 44 -16.43 7.68 -11.67
C ASP A 44 -16.78 6.90 -10.41
N ILE A 45 -17.58 5.84 -10.53
CA ILE A 45 -17.95 4.96 -9.42
C ILE A 45 -16.73 4.16 -8.95
N VAL A 46 -16.00 3.55 -9.90
CA VAL A 46 -14.79 2.78 -9.59
C VAL A 46 -13.72 3.67 -8.93
N LEU A 47 -13.53 4.89 -9.44
CA LEU A 47 -12.59 5.84 -8.86
C LEU A 47 -13.01 6.28 -7.45
N ASN A 48 -14.29 6.58 -7.25
CA ASN A 48 -14.81 6.95 -5.93
C ASN A 48 -14.60 5.81 -4.92
N GLU A 49 -14.88 4.58 -5.32
CA GLU A 49 -14.71 3.44 -4.42
C GLU A 49 -13.24 3.12 -4.12
N PHE A 50 -12.36 3.28 -5.10
CA PHE A 50 -10.91 3.21 -4.88
C PHE A 50 -10.44 4.23 -3.84
N VAL A 51 -10.91 5.47 -3.95
CA VAL A 51 -10.62 6.52 -2.96
C VAL A 51 -11.20 6.13 -1.60
N ASN A 52 -12.44 5.65 -1.52
CA ASN A 52 -13.01 5.18 -0.26
C ASN A 52 -12.13 4.09 0.38
N TYR A 53 -11.62 3.13 -0.39
CA TYR A 53 -10.72 2.09 0.11
C TYR A 53 -9.33 2.60 0.54
N LEU A 54 -8.82 3.65 -0.10
CA LEU A 54 -7.59 4.33 0.32
C LEU A 54 -7.77 4.99 1.69
N TRP A 55 -8.88 5.68 1.90
CA TRP A 55 -9.18 6.40 3.15
C TRP A 55 -9.72 5.50 4.25
N ALA A 56 -10.28 4.34 3.90
CA ALA A 56 -10.87 3.42 4.86
C ALA A 56 -9.86 2.93 5.90
N PHE A 57 -10.30 2.88 7.16
CA PHE A 57 -9.54 2.27 8.25
C PHE A 57 -9.66 0.73 8.20
N ASN A 58 -9.17 0.12 7.12
CA ASN A 58 -9.26 -1.31 6.86
C ASN A 58 -8.00 -2.04 7.35
N ALA A 59 -8.18 -2.98 8.30
CA ALA A 59 -7.10 -3.77 8.91
C ALA A 59 -6.26 -4.55 7.88
N TYR A 60 -6.88 -5.09 6.83
CA TYR A 60 -6.17 -5.79 5.75
C TYR A 60 -5.23 -4.84 4.99
N HIS A 61 -5.70 -3.63 4.66
CA HIS A 61 -4.86 -2.64 3.98
C HIS A 61 -3.69 -2.19 4.85
N TYR A 62 -3.89 -2.07 6.16
CA TYR A 62 -2.81 -1.73 7.10
C TYR A 62 -1.82 -2.87 7.30
N ALA A 63 -2.28 -4.12 7.37
CA ALA A 63 -1.40 -5.28 7.42
C ALA A 63 -0.48 -5.33 6.19
N LEU A 64 -1.05 -5.14 4.99
CA LEU A 64 -0.29 -5.09 3.75
C LEU A 64 0.69 -3.91 3.72
N ALA A 65 0.26 -2.72 4.17
CA ALA A 65 1.11 -1.55 4.31
C ALA A 65 2.30 -1.81 5.24
N ILE A 66 2.07 -2.40 6.41
CA ILE A 66 3.14 -2.75 7.37
C ILE A 66 4.12 -3.74 6.74
N ILE A 67 3.62 -4.80 6.09
CA ILE A 67 4.47 -5.80 5.42
C ILE A 67 5.35 -5.15 4.36
N CYS A 68 4.78 -4.33 3.48
CA CYS A 68 5.55 -3.62 2.45
C CYS A 68 6.56 -2.64 3.05
N GLY A 69 6.19 -1.91 4.11
CA GLY A 69 7.10 -1.00 4.82
C GLY A 69 8.30 -1.73 5.41
N LEU A 70 8.07 -2.86 6.08
CA LEU A 70 9.14 -3.69 6.63
C LEU A 70 10.01 -4.31 5.54
N PHE A 71 9.40 -4.77 4.44
CA PHE A 71 10.11 -5.38 3.33
C PHE A 71 11.12 -4.41 2.68
N ILE A 72 10.73 -3.16 2.42
CA ILE A 72 11.66 -2.15 1.86
C ILE A 72 12.81 -1.86 2.83
N VAL A 73 12.51 -1.72 4.13
CA VAL A 73 13.53 -1.49 5.15
C VAL A 73 14.54 -2.63 5.21
N ILE A 74 14.06 -3.88 5.21
CA ILE A 74 14.91 -5.09 5.27
C ILE A 74 15.71 -5.25 3.98
N TRP A 75 15.10 -5.05 2.82
CA TRP A 75 15.81 -5.16 1.54
C TRP A 75 16.93 -4.13 1.47
N GLN A 76 16.66 -2.86 1.75
CA GLN A 76 17.70 -1.83 1.68
C GLN A 76 18.71 -1.92 2.83
N SER A 77 18.58 -2.89 3.73
CA SER A 77 19.52 -3.13 4.81
C SER A 77 20.47 -4.28 4.47
N ASP A 78 21.05 -4.26 3.27
CA ASP A 78 22.16 -5.14 2.86
C ASP A 78 23.25 -5.26 3.95
N ASP A 79 23.36 -4.28 4.86
CA ASP A 79 24.24 -4.28 6.05
C ASP A 79 23.78 -5.14 7.26
N MET A 80 22.65 -5.88 7.23
CA MET A 80 22.19 -6.67 8.39
C MET A 80 22.70 -8.11 8.43
N PHE A 81 23.32 -8.60 7.35
CA PHE A 81 23.81 -9.98 7.25
C PHE A 81 25.31 -10.07 6.92
N ASP A 82 26.03 -8.94 6.95
CA ASP A 82 27.49 -8.86 6.93
C ASP A 82 28.09 -8.62 8.32
#